data_AF-A0A075MSR3-F1
#
_entry.id   AF-A0A075MSR3-F1
#
_cell.length_a   1.000
_cell.length_b   1.000
_cell.length_c   1.000
_cell.angle_alpha   90.00
_cell.angle_beta   90.00
_cell.angle_gamma   90.00
#
_symmetry.space_group_name_H-M   'P 1'
#
loop_
_entity.id
_entity.type
_entity.pdbx_description
1 polymer ?
#
loop_
_entity_poly.entity_id
_entity_poly.type
_entity_poly.pdbx_seq_one_letter_code
_entity_poly.pdbx_strand_id
1 'polypeptide(L)'
;MLWVENGLIQKLIEAHAVEKYQTDIAFTKTFQRFVARQRAKITKEQTLEDWRLILGAYDYKLVNLTADEAGATMVLLEFFADNTKKKTAIPDGR
;
A
#
# COMPACT_ATOMS: atom_id res chain seq x y z
N MET A 1 -17.53 -9.42 7.13
CA MET A 1 -16.83 -8.22 6.65
C MET A 1 -16.02 -8.68 5.44
N LEU A 2 -16.63 -8.60 4.26
CA LEU A 2 -16.11 -9.12 2.98
C LEU A 2 -15.02 -8.16 2.45
N TRP A 3 -13.82 -8.24 3.00
CA TRP A 3 -12.73 -7.32 2.65
C TRP A 3 -12.10 -7.69 1.32
N VAL A 4 -12.69 -7.30 0.18
CA VAL A 4 -11.92 -7.16 -1.09
C VAL A 4 -11.12 -8.44 -1.46
N GLU A 5 -11.68 -9.60 -1.10
CA GLU A 5 -11.20 -10.95 -1.45
C GLU A 5 -11.57 -11.16 -2.92
N ASN A 6 -10.70 -11.38 -3.90
CA ASN A 6 -9.40 -12.06 -3.90
C ASN A 6 -8.39 -11.42 -4.87
N GLY A 7 -8.73 -10.34 -5.57
CA GLY A 7 -7.89 -9.81 -6.66
C GLY A 7 -6.78 -8.89 -6.18
N LEU A 8 -7.11 -7.84 -5.44
CA LEU A 8 -6.16 -6.76 -5.16
C LEU A 8 -4.99 -7.23 -4.31
N ILE A 9 -5.25 -7.86 -3.15
CA ILE A 9 -4.18 -8.34 -2.27
C ILE A 9 -3.32 -9.39 -2.99
N GLN A 10 -3.93 -10.25 -3.81
CA GLN A 10 -3.18 -11.20 -4.62
C GLN A 10 -2.27 -10.49 -5.64
N LYS A 11 -2.78 -9.49 -6.39
CA LYS A 11 -1.97 -8.67 -7.31
C LYS A 11 -0.81 -7.98 -6.58
N LEU A 12 -1.05 -7.47 -5.37
CA LEU A 12 -0.02 -6.83 -4.54
C LEU A 12 1.02 -7.84 -4.03
N ILE A 13 0.61 -9.07 -3.70
CA ILE A 13 1.54 -10.16 -3.33
C ILE A 13 2.37 -10.58 -4.55
N GLU A 14 1.73 -10.76 -5.71
CA GLU A 14 2.41 -11.12 -6.97
C GLU A 14 3.42 -10.07 -7.42
N ALA A 15 3.17 -8.80 -7.08
CA ALA A 15 4.07 -7.68 -7.31
C ALA A 15 5.09 -7.45 -6.18
N HIS A 16 5.15 -8.32 -5.17
CA HIS A 16 6.03 -8.18 -3.99
C HIS A 16 5.82 -6.88 -3.20
N ALA A 17 4.68 -6.22 -3.37
CA ALA A 17 4.28 -5.03 -2.63
C ALA A 17 3.77 -5.39 -1.22
N VAL A 18 3.18 -6.58 -1.07
CA VAL A 18 2.63 -7.11 0.18
C VAL A 18 3.18 -8.51 0.44
N GLU A 19 3.48 -8.79 1.70
CA GLU A 19 3.76 -10.13 2.22
C GLU A 19 2.58 -10.65 3.03
N LYS A 20 2.27 -11.93 2.85
CA LYS A 20 1.24 -12.63 3.62
C LYS A 20 1.90 -13.40 4.77
N TYR A 21 1.41 -13.15 5.97
CA TYR A 21 1.71 -13.89 7.20
C TYR A 21 0.50 -14.78 7.55
N GLN A 22 0.67 -15.73 8.48
CA GLN A 22 -0.34 -16.77 8.77
C GLN A 22 -1.76 -16.22 8.97
N THR A 23 -1.90 -15.04 9.58
CA THR A 23 -3.20 -14.40 9.85
C THR A 23 -3.22 -12.92 9.49
N ASP A 24 -2.20 -12.40 8.81
CA ASP A 24 -2.05 -10.96 8.57
C ASP A 24 -1.36 -10.68 7.23
N ILE A 25 -1.42 -9.43 6.77
CA ILE A 25 -0.67 -8.95 5.61
C ILE A 25 0.14 -7.73 6.02
N ALA A 26 1.31 -7.54 5.40
CA ALA A 26 2.09 -6.32 5.59
C ALA A 26 2.67 -5.84 4.27
N PHE A 27 2.63 -4.53 4.05
CA PHE A 27 3.35 -3.93 2.93
C PHE A 27 4.86 -4.07 3.15
N THR A 28 5.60 -4.44 2.10
CA THR A 28 7.06 -4.59 2.20
C THR A 28 7.73 -3.24 2.47
N LYS A 29 8.86 -3.26 3.18
CA LYS A 29 9.66 -2.03 3.41
C LYS A 29 10.07 -1.37 2.10
N THR A 30 10.35 -2.17 1.07
CA THR A 30 10.75 -1.68 -0.25
C THR A 30 9.61 -0.91 -0.92
N PHE A 31 8.39 -1.47 -0.90
CA PHE A 31 7.20 -0.80 -1.44
C PHE A 31 6.87 0.48 -0.66
N GLN A 32 6.89 0.44 0.67
CA GLN A 32 6.67 1.62 1.50
C GLN A 32 7.67 2.75 1.20
N ARG A 33 8.97 2.42 1.07
CA ARG A 33 10.00 3.41 0.68
C ARG A 33 9.78 3.96 -0.72
N PHE A 34 9.37 3.12 -1.67
CA PHE A 34 9.04 3.55 -3.02
C PHE A 34 7.94 4.61 -2.97
N VAL A 35 6.81 4.29 -2.33
CA VAL A 35 5.67 5.21 -2.24
C VAL A 35 6.05 6.50 -1.51
N ALA A 36 6.81 6.42 -0.41
CA ALA A 36 7.27 7.59 0.31
C ALA A 36 8.15 8.52 -0.56
N ARG A 37 9.05 7.95 -1.39
CA ARG A 37 9.86 8.72 -2.34
C ARG A 37 9.02 9.39 -3.42
N GLN A 38 7.97 8.74 -3.88
CA GLN A 38 7.06 9.33 -4.87
C GLN A 38 6.24 10.45 -4.25
N ARG A 39 5.69 10.25 -3.04
CA ARG A 39 5.02 11.30 -2.25
C ARG A 39 5.89 12.53 -2.05
N ALA A 40 7.17 12.35 -1.73
CA ALA A 40 8.09 13.48 -1.56
C ALA A 40 8.35 14.29 -2.84
N LYS A 41 8.10 13.71 -4.03
CA LYS A 41 8.26 14.39 -5.34
C LYS A 41 6.97 15.03 -5.85
N ILE A 42 5.84 14.68 -5.25
CA ILE A 42 4.53 15.17 -5.66
C ILE A 42 4.33 16.58 -5.08
N THR A 43 4.15 17.57 -5.97
CA THR A 43 3.92 18.98 -5.61
C THR A 43 2.48 19.43 -5.79
N LYS A 44 1.63 18.56 -6.35
CA LYS A 44 0.20 18.80 -6.65
C LYS A 44 -0.63 17.57 -6.32
N GLU A 45 -1.92 17.75 -6.07
CA GLU A 45 -2.84 16.63 -5.88
C GLU A 45 -2.75 15.64 -7.05
N GLN A 46 -2.71 14.35 -6.73
CA GLN A 46 -2.65 13.26 -7.71
C GLN A 46 -4.02 12.63 -7.83
N THR A 47 -4.45 12.37 -9.07
CA THR A 47 -5.64 11.58 -9.34
C THR A 47 -5.39 10.10 -9.07
N LEU A 48 -6.45 9.30 -9.04
CA LEU A 48 -6.32 7.84 -8.93
C LEU A 48 -5.57 7.22 -10.12
N GLU A 49 -5.75 7.80 -11.31
CA GLU A 49 -5.03 7.39 -12.53
C GLU A 49 -3.53 7.68 -12.41
N ASP A 50 -3.14 8.83 -11.83
CA ASP A 50 -1.74 9.15 -11.58
C ASP A 50 -1.12 8.16 -10.59
N TRP A 51 -1.83 7.81 -9.52
CA TRP A 51 -1.39 6.79 -8.57
C TRP A 51 -1.23 5.42 -9.22
N ARG A 52 -2.13 5.02 -10.13
CA ARG A 52 -2.01 3.78 -10.89
C ARG A 52 -0.71 3.74 -11.69
N LEU A 53 -0.38 4.82 -12.39
CA LEU A 53 0.88 4.93 -13.14
C LEU A 53 2.11 4.90 -12.23
N ILE A 54 2.04 5.59 -11.10
CA ILE A 54 3.11 5.59 -10.09
C ILE A 54 3.32 4.19 -9.53
N LEU A 55 2.26 3.48 -9.16
CA LEU A 55 2.34 2.10 -8.67
C LEU A 55 2.88 1.15 -9.75
N GLY A 56 2.48 1.32 -11.00
CA GLY A 56 3.03 0.57 -12.13
C GLY A 56 4.54 0.74 -12.33
N ALA A 57 5.13 1.87 -11.89
CA ALA A 57 6.57 2.09 -11.93
C ALA A 57 7.35 1.33 -10.83
N TYR A 58 6.66 0.77 -9.84
CA TYR A 58 7.26 -0.12 -8.85
C TYR A 58 7.47 -1.53 -9.42
N ASP A 59 6.41 -2.10 -9.99
CA ASP A 59 6.40 -3.40 -10.63
C ASP A 59 5.37 -3.40 -11.77
N TYR A 60 5.74 -3.94 -12.93
CA TYR A 60 4.91 -3.95 -14.13
C TYR A 60 3.55 -4.65 -13.91
N LYS A 61 3.46 -5.59 -12.97
CA LYS A 61 2.19 -6.26 -12.62
C LYS A 61 1.16 -5.30 -12.04
N LEU A 62 1.61 -4.20 -11.43
CA LEU A 62 0.72 -3.16 -10.88
C LEU A 62 0.17 -2.21 -11.94
N VAL A 63 0.65 -2.26 -13.19
CA VAL A 63 0.07 -1.50 -14.31
C VAL A 63 -1.39 -1.92 -14.56
N ASN A 64 -1.72 -3.18 -14.25
CA ASN A 64 -3.04 -3.77 -14.42
C ASN A 64 -4.00 -3.48 -13.25
N LEU A 65 -3.61 -2.67 -12.27
CA LEU A 65 -4.56 -2.16 -11.28
C LEU A 65 -5.56 -1.25 -11.96
N THR A 66 -6.82 -1.28 -11.57
CA THR A 66 -7.76 -0.19 -11.90
C THR A 66 -7.42 1.07 -11.10
N ALA A 67 -7.99 2.21 -11.50
CA ALA A 67 -7.85 3.45 -10.73
C ALA A 67 -8.38 3.28 -9.28
N ASP A 68 -9.51 2.59 -9.11
CA ASP A 68 -10.05 2.26 -7.79
C ASP A 68 -9.15 1.33 -6.98
N GLU A 69 -8.53 0.32 -7.62
CA GLU A 69 -7.58 -0.58 -6.98
C GLU A 69 -6.30 0.16 -6.54
N ALA A 70 -5.82 1.12 -7.34
CA ALA A 70 -4.73 2.00 -6.96
C ALA A 70 -5.11 2.86 -5.75
N GLY A 71 -6.31 3.46 -5.75
CA GLY A 71 -6.84 4.21 -4.61
C GLY A 71 -6.94 3.36 -3.35
N ALA A 72 -7.53 2.18 -3.45
CA ALA A 72 -7.64 1.22 -2.35
C ALA A 72 -6.26 0.82 -1.80
N THR A 73 -5.26 0.62 -2.67
CA THR A 73 -3.88 0.34 -2.26
C THR A 73 -3.31 1.47 -1.40
N MET A 74 -3.54 2.73 -1.79
CA MET A 74 -3.06 3.89 -1.04
C MET A 74 -3.75 4.02 0.32
N VAL A 75 -5.07 3.79 0.38
CA VAL A 75 -5.83 3.80 1.64
C VAL A 75 -5.35 2.69 2.58
N LEU A 76 -5.12 1.48 2.06
CA LEU A 76 -4.56 0.37 2.84
C LEU A 76 -3.17 0.74 3.35
N LEU A 77 -2.30 1.29 2.51
CA LEU A 77 -0.95 1.67 2.91
C LEU A 77 -0.95 2.68 4.07
N GLU A 78 -1.80 3.70 4.03
CA GLU A 78 -1.96 4.67 5.11
C GLU A 78 -2.50 4.02 6.38
N PHE A 79 -3.54 3.19 6.26
CA PHE A 79 -4.10 2.45 7.38
C PHE A 79 -3.05 1.57 8.07
N PHE A 80 -2.25 0.84 7.31
CA PHE A 80 -1.18 0.01 7.88
C PHE A 80 -0.06 0.86 8.46
N ALA A 81 0.34 1.97 7.83
CA ALA A 81 1.37 2.87 8.35
C ALA A 81 0.96 3.46 9.72
N ASP A 82 -0.30 3.86 9.88
CA ASP A 82 -0.81 4.42 11.14
C ASP A 82 -1.00 3.36 12.23
N ASN A 83 -1.42 2.15 11.87
CA ASN A 83 -1.52 1.04 12.82
C ASN A 83 -0.14 0.51 13.27
N THR A 84 0.88 0.61 12.41
CA THR A 84 2.26 0.27 12.80
C THR A 84 2.79 1.27 13.85
N LYS A 85 2.48 2.56 13.70
CA LYS A 85 2.79 3.60 14.70
C LYS A 85 2.06 3.37 16.03
N LYS A 86 0.80 2.91 15.99
CA LYS A 86 0.04 2.57 17.21
C LYS A 86 0.59 1.32 17.92
N LYS A 87 1.06 0.30 17.20
CA LYS A 87 1.69 -0.88 17.81
C LYS A 87 3.04 -0.56 18.48
N THR A 88 3.73 0.51 18.07
CA THR A 88 4.97 1.00 18.73
C THR A 88 4.72 1.94 19.90
N ALA A 89 3.49 2.44 20.10
CA ALA A 89 3.13 3.18 21.30
C ALA A 89 2.74 2.18 22.39
N ILE A 90 3.74 1.55 23.01
CA ILE A 90 3.55 0.95 24.34
C ILE A 90 3.18 2.13 25.26
N PRO A 91 2.01 2.15 25.92
CA PRO A 91 1.77 3.14 26.95
C PRO A 91 2.83 2.91 28.03
N ASP A 92 3.72 3.90 28.22
CA ASP A 92 4.61 3.93 29.36
C ASP A 92 3.71 3.92 30.60
N GLY A 93 3.70 2.79 31.29
CA GLY A 93 2.98 2.63 32.54
C GLY A 93 3.64 3.52 33.58
N ARG A 94 3.14 4.75 33.70
CA ARG A 94 3.40 5.66 34.83
C ARG A 94 2.11 6.33 35.24
#